data_AF-H8YX31-F1
#
_entry.id   AF-H8YX31-F1
#
_cell.length_a   1.000
_cell.length_b   1.000
_cell.length_c   1.000
_cell.angle_alpha   90.00
_cell.angle_beta   90.00
_cell.angle_gamma   90.00
#
_symmetry.space_group_name_H-M   'P 1'
#
loop_
_entity.id
_entity.type
_entity.pdbx_description
1 polymer ?
#
loop_
_entity_poly.entity_id
_entity_poly.type
_entity_poly.pdbx_seq_one_letter_code
_entity_poly.pdbx_strand_id
1 'polypeptide(L)'
;MAAMVQANLFSWDAVEARSDLSRLTLAIDHLPDERLVQYLEVMRGHGRDDYPARAMWNSLLAGIVFQHQSPESLLRELARNPSLMDACGQRFAFETGVGHTAGCTRTSSSRLSMRSCAGTTITTVSAAR
;
A
#
# COMPACT_ATOMS: atom_id res chain seq x y z
N MET A 1 -24.55 28.13 26.17
CA MET A 1 -23.78 27.09 25.48
C MET A 1 -24.75 26.27 24.64
N ALA A 2 -24.76 26.44 23.33
CA ALA A 2 -25.60 25.64 22.44
C ALA A 2 -24.86 24.35 22.12
N ALA A 3 -25.36 23.21 22.59
CA ALA A 3 -24.92 21.91 22.13
C ALA A 3 -25.54 21.67 20.76
N MET A 4 -24.72 21.65 19.70
CA MET A 4 -25.16 21.18 18.39
C MET A 4 -25.45 19.69 18.48
N VAL A 5 -26.73 19.34 18.51
CA VAL A 5 -27.17 17.95 18.42
C VAL A 5 -26.99 17.52 16.96
N GLN A 6 -26.01 16.66 16.70
CA GLN A 6 -25.89 16.02 15.39
C GLN A 6 -27.13 15.14 15.20
N ALA A 7 -28.00 15.51 14.27
CA ALA A 7 -29.30 14.87 14.07
C ALA A 7 -29.20 13.38 13.71
N ASN A 8 -28.05 12.92 13.23
CA ASN A 8 -27.77 11.50 13.04
C ASN A 8 -26.27 11.24 13.23
N LEU A 9 -25.91 10.51 14.29
CA LEU A 9 -24.50 10.17 14.59
C LEU A 9 -23.98 9.07 13.66
N PHE A 10 -24.87 8.25 13.10
CA PHE A 10 -24.55 7.14 12.20
C PHE A 10 -25.69 6.95 11.19
N SER A 11 -25.63 7.61 10.04
CA SER A 11 -26.55 7.36 8.93
C SER A 11 -25.91 6.46 7.88
N TRP A 12 -26.56 5.33 7.60
CA TRP A 12 -26.16 4.45 6.48
C TRP A 12 -26.26 5.17 5.14
N ASP A 13 -27.21 6.10 4.99
CA ASP A 13 -27.34 6.97 3.82
C ASP A 13 -26.07 7.76 3.51
N ALA A 14 -25.34 8.22 4.54
CA ALA A 14 -24.11 8.98 4.36
C ALA A 14 -22.92 8.10 3.94
N VAL A 15 -22.99 6.79 4.17
CA VAL A 15 -22.01 5.82 3.69
C VAL A 15 -22.36 5.41 2.26
N GLU A 16 -23.63 5.18 1.98
CA GLU A 16 -24.12 4.74 0.67
C GLU A 16 -24.02 5.84 -0.40
N ALA A 17 -24.19 7.10 -0.02
CA ALA A 17 -23.96 8.25 -0.90
C ALA A 17 -22.49 8.45 -1.33
N ARG A 18 -21.53 7.76 -0.70
CA ARG A 18 -20.11 7.83 -1.08
C ARG A 18 -19.82 6.94 -2.28
N SER A 19 -18.76 7.30 -3.02
CA SER A 19 -18.22 6.45 -4.08
C SER A 19 -17.78 5.09 -3.51
N ASP A 20 -17.87 4.03 -4.33
CA ASP A 20 -17.48 2.67 -3.93
C ASP A 20 -16.02 2.61 -3.43
N LEU A 21 -15.13 3.38 -4.07
CA LEU A 21 -13.72 3.49 -3.66
C LEU A 21 -13.59 4.10 -2.25
N SER A 22 -14.36 5.15 -1.94
CA SER A 22 -14.36 5.74 -0.60
C SER A 22 -14.91 4.78 0.45
N ARG A 23 -15.92 3.97 0.09
CA ARG A 23 -16.46 2.92 0.97
C ARG A 23 -15.44 1.83 1.22
N LEU A 24 -14.65 1.44 0.21
CA LEU A 24 -13.56 0.50 0.37
C LEU A 24 -12.47 1.04 1.31
N THR A 25 -12.01 2.28 1.12
CA THR A 25 -11.02 2.89 2.02
C THR A 25 -11.52 2.94 3.46
N LEU A 26 -12.78 3.34 3.66
CA LEU A 26 -13.40 3.33 4.98
C LEU A 26 -13.42 1.93 5.61
N ALA A 27 -13.70 0.89 4.83
CA ALA A 27 -13.68 -0.49 5.30
C ALA A 27 -12.27 -0.91 5.71
N ILE A 28 -11.26 -0.65 4.89
CA ILE A 28 -9.86 -0.99 5.20
C ILE A 28 -9.37 -0.25 6.46
N ASP A 29 -9.67 1.04 6.61
CA ASP A 29 -9.16 1.85 7.71
C ASP A 29 -9.76 1.47 9.08
N HIS A 30 -10.99 0.93 9.09
CA HIS A 30 -11.74 0.68 10.32
C HIS A 30 -11.95 -0.81 10.64
N LEU A 31 -11.62 -1.73 9.74
CA LEU A 31 -11.75 -3.16 9.99
C LEU A 31 -10.57 -3.65 10.85
N PRO A 32 -10.82 -4.30 12.01
CA PRO A 32 -9.76 -4.80 12.88
C PRO A 32 -9.22 -6.17 12.38
N ASP A 33 -8.75 -6.23 11.15
CA ASP A 33 -8.26 -7.44 10.46
C ASP A 33 -6.75 -7.69 10.63
N GLU A 34 -6.02 -6.76 11.25
CA GLU A 34 -4.57 -6.80 11.38
C GLU A 34 -4.04 -8.12 11.96
N ARG A 35 -4.70 -8.65 13.00
CA ARG A 35 -4.31 -9.93 13.62
C ARG A 35 -4.49 -11.11 12.67
N LEU A 36 -5.53 -11.08 11.85
CA LEU A 36 -5.80 -12.14 10.87
C LEU A 36 -4.77 -12.09 9.76
N VAL A 37 -4.50 -10.91 9.20
CA VAL A 37 -3.53 -10.72 8.11
C VAL A 37 -2.12 -11.11 8.58
N GLN A 38 -1.70 -10.69 9.77
CA GLN A 38 -0.42 -11.10 10.34
C GLN A 38 -0.31 -12.62 10.52
N TYR A 39 -1.37 -13.27 11.00
CA TYR A 39 -1.37 -14.72 11.13
C TYR A 39 -1.22 -15.42 9.76
N LEU A 40 -1.91 -14.93 8.73
CA LEU A 40 -1.78 -15.45 7.36
C LEU A 40 -0.36 -15.26 6.80
N GLU A 41 0.25 -14.11 7.08
CA GLU A 41 1.65 -13.82 6.68
C GLU A 41 2.65 -14.76 7.36
N VAL A 42 2.48 -15.01 8.67
CA VAL A 42 3.33 -15.96 9.42
C VAL A 42 3.17 -17.38 8.89
N MET A 43 1.93 -17.83 8.66
CA MET A 43 1.64 -19.17 8.16
C MET A 43 2.20 -19.42 6.75
N ARG A 44 2.31 -18.37 5.93
CA ARG A 44 2.85 -18.46 4.58
C ARG A 44 4.36 -18.72 4.55
N GLY A 45 5.12 -18.27 5.54
CA GLY A 45 6.56 -18.47 5.63
C GLY A 45 7.38 -17.73 4.55
N HIS A 46 8.46 -18.34 4.06
CA HIS A 46 9.49 -17.68 3.22
C HIS A 46 9.44 -18.08 1.73
N GLY A 47 8.26 -17.94 1.12
CA GLY A 47 8.05 -18.18 -0.32
C GLY A 47 8.17 -16.93 -1.18
N ARG A 48 7.89 -17.07 -2.49
CA ARG A 48 7.84 -15.96 -3.45
C ARG A 48 6.72 -14.97 -3.10
N ASP A 49 7.05 -13.67 -3.15
CA ASP A 49 6.18 -12.58 -2.69
C ASP A 49 5.64 -11.65 -3.78
N ASP A 50 5.21 -12.21 -4.92
CA ASP A 50 4.56 -11.39 -5.95
C ASP A 50 3.17 -10.89 -5.52
N TYR A 51 2.52 -11.61 -4.61
CA TYR A 51 1.18 -11.32 -4.10
C TYR A 51 1.17 -11.32 -2.56
N PRO A 52 1.41 -10.17 -1.92
CA PRO A 52 1.42 -10.09 -0.46
C PRO A 52 0.02 -10.36 0.09
N ALA A 53 -0.04 -11.07 1.24
CA ALA A 53 -1.28 -11.52 1.85
C ALA A 53 -2.24 -10.34 2.16
N ARG A 54 -1.69 -9.22 2.62
CA ARG A 54 -2.44 -7.99 2.85
C ARG A 54 -3.12 -7.43 1.60
N ALA A 55 -2.41 -7.42 0.46
CA ALA A 55 -2.99 -6.91 -0.78
C ALA A 55 -4.08 -7.85 -1.31
N MET A 56 -3.91 -9.16 -1.18
CA MET A 56 -4.95 -10.14 -1.51
C MET A 56 -6.17 -10.00 -0.61
N TRP A 57 -5.97 -9.78 0.69
CA TRP A 57 -7.04 -9.54 1.65
C TRP A 57 -7.83 -8.28 1.30
N ASN A 58 -7.16 -7.17 1.01
CA ASN A 58 -7.80 -5.94 0.58
C ASN A 58 -8.58 -6.11 -0.73
N SER A 59 -8.08 -6.91 -1.68
CA SER A 59 -8.81 -7.24 -2.90
C SER A 59 -10.06 -8.06 -2.62
N LEU A 60 -10.03 -8.98 -1.65
CA LEU A 60 -11.21 -9.70 -1.22
C LEU A 60 -12.26 -8.75 -0.62
N LEU A 61 -11.84 -7.77 0.20
CA LEU A 61 -12.72 -6.72 0.70
C LEU A 61 -13.32 -5.88 -0.44
N ALA A 62 -12.52 -5.55 -1.46
CA ALA A 62 -13.01 -4.88 -2.66
C ALA A 62 -14.09 -5.70 -3.38
N GLY A 63 -13.92 -7.02 -3.50
CA GLY A 63 -14.95 -7.91 -4.06
C GLY A 63 -16.30 -7.79 -3.35
N ILE A 64 -16.28 -7.67 -2.01
CA ILE A 64 -17.49 -7.52 -1.19
C ILE A 64 -18.10 -6.13 -1.36
N VAL A 65 -17.29 -5.06 -1.28
CA VAL A 65 -17.78 -3.67 -1.37
C VAL A 65 -18.36 -3.36 -2.75
N PHE A 66 -17.73 -3.86 -3.82
CA PHE A 66 -18.17 -3.70 -5.20
C PHE A 66 -19.21 -4.77 -5.64
N GLN A 67 -19.57 -5.69 -4.73
CA GLN A 67 -20.60 -6.71 -4.92
C GLN A 67 -20.39 -7.57 -6.18
N HIS A 68 -19.14 -7.92 -6.48
CA HIS A 68 -18.85 -8.77 -7.63
C HIS A 68 -19.29 -10.22 -7.37
N GLN A 69 -20.00 -10.80 -8.34
CA GLN A 69 -20.52 -12.16 -8.25
C GLN A 69 -19.41 -13.23 -8.30
N SER A 70 -18.26 -12.93 -8.91
CA SER A 70 -17.16 -13.87 -9.09
C SER A 70 -15.78 -13.20 -8.97
N PRO A 71 -14.74 -13.95 -8.57
CA PRO A 71 -13.39 -13.42 -8.47
C PRO A 71 -12.81 -13.00 -9.83
N GLU A 72 -13.20 -13.64 -10.94
CA GLU A 72 -12.77 -13.25 -12.29
C GLU A 72 -13.32 -11.88 -12.68
N SER A 73 -14.57 -11.57 -12.29
CA SER A 73 -15.15 -10.24 -12.48
C SER A 73 -14.36 -9.19 -11.72
N LEU A 74 -13.98 -9.48 -10.47
CA LEU A 74 -13.15 -8.60 -9.66
C LEU A 74 -11.76 -8.39 -10.29
N LEU A 75 -11.11 -9.45 -10.77
CA LEU A 75 -9.79 -9.34 -11.41
C LEU A 75 -9.82 -8.47 -12.67
N ARG A 76 -10.89 -8.54 -13.48
CA ARG A 76 -11.06 -7.65 -14.63
C ARG A 76 -11.24 -6.20 -14.21
N GLU A 77 -11.99 -5.95 -13.13
CA GLU A 77 -12.20 -4.60 -12.62
C GLU A 77 -10.93 -4.01 -12.03
N LEU A 78 -10.16 -4.80 -11.28
CA LEU A 78 -8.83 -4.42 -10.79
C LEU A 78 -7.88 -4.08 -11.93
N ALA A 79 -7.87 -4.89 -12.99
CA ALA A 79 -7.04 -4.62 -14.18
C ALA A 79 -7.48 -3.36 -14.94
N ARG A 80 -8.77 -3.02 -14.89
CA ARG A 80 -9.33 -1.84 -15.58
C ARG A 80 -9.12 -0.55 -14.80
N ASN A 81 -9.11 -0.61 -13.47
CA ASN A 81 -9.07 0.56 -12.60
C ASN A 81 -7.79 0.59 -11.76
N PRO A 82 -6.75 1.33 -12.20
CA PRO A 82 -5.47 1.40 -11.48
C PRO A 82 -5.62 2.04 -10.09
N SER A 83 -6.55 2.98 -9.91
CA SER A 83 -6.80 3.61 -8.61
C SER A 83 -7.34 2.61 -7.58
N LEU A 84 -8.13 1.63 -8.01
CA LEU A 84 -8.63 0.55 -7.14
C LEU A 84 -7.49 -0.41 -6.76
N MET A 85 -6.62 -0.72 -7.72
CA MET A 85 -5.43 -1.54 -7.48
C MET A 85 -4.50 -0.89 -6.46
N ASP A 86 -4.25 0.41 -6.62
CA ASP A 86 -3.45 1.21 -5.68
C ASP A 86 -4.09 1.24 -4.29
N ALA A 87 -5.42 1.42 -4.21
CA ALA A 87 -6.16 1.41 -2.94
C ALA A 87 -6.08 0.05 -2.22
N CYS A 88 -6.00 -1.06 -2.96
CA CYS A 88 -5.80 -2.37 -2.36
C CYS A 88 -4.37 -2.59 -1.82
N GLY A 89 -3.43 -1.68 -2.12
CA GLY A 89 -2.02 -1.85 -1.80
C GLY A 89 -1.31 -2.87 -2.70
N GLN A 90 -1.92 -3.22 -3.84
CA GLN A 90 -1.27 -4.03 -4.86
C GLN A 90 -0.29 -3.15 -5.62
N ARG A 91 0.96 -3.13 -5.16
CA ARG A 91 2.05 -2.66 -6.00
C ARG A 91 2.42 -3.80 -6.95
N PHE A 92 1.62 -3.98 -8.01
CA PHE A 92 2.14 -4.71 -9.15
C PHE A 92 3.38 -3.94 -9.59
N ALA A 93 4.57 -4.51 -9.38
CA ALA A 93 5.77 -4.09 -10.08
C ALA A 93 5.62 -4.52 -11.55
N PHE A 94 4.61 -3.99 -12.22
CA PHE A 94 4.59 -3.99 -13.67
C PHE A 94 5.49 -2.83 -14.06
N GLU A 95 6.76 -3.14 -14.28
CA GLU A 95 7.68 -2.25 -15.00
C GLU A 95 7.11 -1.98 -16.39
N THR A 96 6.17 -1.04 -16.50
CA THR A 96 6.09 -0.20 -17.70
C THR A 96 7.14 0.88 -17.53
N GLY A 97 8.13 0.84 -18.41
CA GLY A 97 9.26 1.76 -18.45
C GLY A 97 8.85 3.24 -18.42
N VAL A 98 8.71 3.76 -17.21
CA VAL A 98 8.84 5.17 -16.90
C VAL A 98 9.83 5.22 -15.76
N GLY A 99 11.07 5.58 -16.09
CA GLY A 99 12.10 5.86 -15.12
C GLY A 99 11.59 6.91 -14.13
N HIS A 100 11.16 6.46 -12.96
CA HIS A 100 11.13 7.31 -11.79
C HIS A 100 12.32 6.89 -10.94
N THR A 101 13.33 7.75 -11.02
CA THR A 101 14.42 7.87 -10.06
C THR A 101 13.90 7.59 -8.66
N ALA A 102 14.67 6.78 -7.93
CA ALA A 102 14.52 6.56 -6.51
C ALA A 102 14.34 7.92 -5.78
N GLY A 103 13.09 8.28 -5.54
CA GLY A 103 12.69 9.29 -4.59
C GLY A 103 12.92 8.71 -3.21
N CYS A 104 14.16 8.80 -2.76
CA CYS A 104 14.56 8.66 -1.36
C CYS A 104 13.61 9.53 -0.52
N THR A 105 12.57 8.94 0.05
CA THR A 105 11.79 9.55 1.13
C THR A 105 12.68 9.53 2.37
N ARG A 106 13.49 10.58 2.38
CA ARG A 106 14.24 11.12 3.48
C ARG A 106 13.34 11.17 4.72
N THR A 107 13.43 10.16 5.58
CA THR A 107 13.17 10.33 7.01
C THR A 107 14.32 11.16 7.56
N SER A 108 14.21 12.48 7.44
CA SER A 108 15.05 13.42 8.18
C SER A 108 14.22 14.09 9.27
N SER A 109 14.26 13.50 10.46
CA SER A 109 14.53 14.24 11.69
C SER A 109 15.85 13.68 12.23
N SER A 110 16.96 14.21 11.73
CA SER A 110 17.73 15.29 12.36
C SER A 110 18.75 14.77 13.39
N ARG A 111 19.93 14.37 12.89
CA ARG A 111 21.19 14.87 13.45
C ARG A 111 22.35 14.71 12.46
N LEU A 112 23.11 15.80 12.39
CA LEU A 112 24.21 16.11 11.49
C LEU A 112 25.31 15.03 11.48
N SER A 113 25.86 14.74 10.30
CA SER A 113 27.28 15.09 10.03
C SER A 113 27.61 14.83 8.56
N MET A 114 27.85 15.92 7.83
CA MET A 114 28.47 15.94 6.51
C MET A 114 29.89 15.38 6.56
N ARG A 115 30.28 14.63 5.52
CA ARG A 115 31.56 14.69 4.77
C ARG A 115 31.54 13.53 3.77
N SER A 116 31.16 13.80 2.53
CA SER A 116 32.05 14.23 1.42
C SER A 116 32.61 13.03 0.67
N CYS A 117 31.90 12.65 -0.40
CA CYS A 117 32.44 11.91 -1.52
C CYS A 117 33.54 12.76 -2.20
N ALA A 118 34.77 12.26 -2.25
CA ALA A 118 35.76 12.72 -3.21
C ALA A 118 36.87 11.66 -3.36
N GLY A 119 37.15 11.27 -4.60
CA GLY A 119 38.48 10.81 -5.00
C GLY A 119 38.76 9.33 -4.92
N THR A 120 38.36 8.59 -5.96
CA THR A 120 39.14 7.44 -6.44
C THR A 120 40.56 7.93 -6.74
N THR A 121 41.53 7.60 -5.90
CA THR A 121 42.95 7.73 -6.21
C THR A 121 43.58 6.35 -6.17
N ILE A 122 43.82 5.84 -7.38
CA ILE A 122 44.71 4.72 -7.66
C ILE A 122 46.07 5.06 -7.04
N THR A 123 46.48 4.32 -6.02
CA THR A 123 47.86 4.37 -5.53
C THR A 123 48.51 3.01 -5.78
N THR A 124 49.33 2.97 -6.82
CA THR A 124 50.42 2.00 -6.98
C THR A 124 51.47 2.24 -5.90
N VAL A 125 51.76 1.24 -5.07
CA VAL A 125 52.98 1.13 -4.25
C VAL A 125 53.51 -0.28 -4.53
N SER A 126 54.48 -0.43 -5.43
CA SER A 126 55.93 -0.30 -5.19
C SER A 126 56.47 -1.30 -4.18
N ALA A 127 57.06 -2.36 -4.74
CA ALA A 127 58.28 -3.06 -4.32
C ALA A 127 58.73 -2.98 -2.84
N ALA A 128 58.75 -4.13 -2.17
CA ALA A 128 59.84 -4.56 -1.29
C ALA A 128 59.67 -6.03 -0.86
N ARG A 129 60.38 -6.96 -1.53
CA ARG A 129 61.19 -8.04 -0.92
C ARG A 129 61.84 -8.90 -1.98
#